data_AF-A0A922XAM0-F1
#
_entry.id   AF-A0A922XAM0-F1
#
_cell.length_a   1.000
_cell.length_b   1.000
_cell.length_c   1.000
_cell.angle_alpha   90.00
_cell.angle_beta   90.00
_cell.angle_gamma   90.00
#
_symmetry.space_group_name_H-M   'P 1'
#
loop_
_entity.id
_entity.type
_entity.pdbx_description
1 polymer ?
#
loop_
_entity_poly.entity_id
_entity_poly.type
_entity_poly.pdbx_seq_one_letter_code
_entity_poly.pdbx_strand_id
1 'polypeptide(L)' 'ILLTPYPPGIPLLIPGERFNKIIVDYLRFARDFNERFPGFETDVHGLVKREVNGKRDYFVDCVRQD' A
#
# COMPACT_ATOMS: atom_id res chain seq x y z
N ILE A 1 5.41 10.58 1.40
CA ILE A 1 4.26 10.34 0.49
C ILE A 1 2.98 10.21 1.32
N LEU A 2 1.81 10.59 0.80
CA LEU A 2 0.52 10.38 1.47
C LEU A 2 -0.04 9.01 1.04
N LEU A 3 -0.38 8.14 2.00
CA LEU A 3 -1.04 6.87 1.72
C LEU A 3 -2.54 6.97 1.93
N THR A 4 -3.31 6.71 0.88
CA THR A 4 -4.78 6.81 0.91
C THR A 4 -5.40 5.62 0.16
N PRO A 5 -5.96 4.62 0.87
CA PRO A 5 -6.70 3.54 0.25
C PRO A 5 -8.08 3.98 -0.25
N TYR A 6 -8.54 3.38 -1.35
CA TYR A 6 -9.84 3.63 -1.94
C TYR A 6 -10.58 2.31 -2.24
N PRO A 7 -11.82 2.16 -1.74
CA PRO A 7 -12.51 2.99 -0.74
C PRO A 7 -11.91 2.82 0.69
N PRO A 8 -12.11 3.76 1.65
CA PRO A 8 -13.01 4.91 1.63
C PRO A 8 -12.42 6.23 1.06
N GLY A 9 -11.13 6.28 0.73
CA GLY A 9 -10.50 7.52 0.23
C GLY A 9 -10.05 8.50 1.31
N ILE A 10 -9.86 8.03 2.55
CA ILE A 10 -9.38 8.82 3.69
C ILE A 10 -7.91 8.48 3.95
N PRO A 11 -7.04 9.44 4.34
CA PRO A 11 -5.65 9.18 4.68
C PRO A 11 -5.49 8.04 5.69
N LEU A 12 -4.69 7.04 5.33
CA LEU A 12 -4.25 5.96 6.22
C LEU A 12 -2.95 6.31 6.93
N LEU A 13 -2.04 7.00 6.24
CA LEU A 13 -0.76 7.46 6.77
C LEU A 13 -0.39 8.78 6.09
N ILE A 14 -0.15 9.84 6.88
CA ILE A 14 0.33 11.13 6.38
C ILE A 14 1.86 11.23 6.46
N PRO A 15 2.50 12.09 5.63
CA PRO A 15 3.95 12.30 5.73
C PRO A 15 4.39 12.70 7.14
N GLY A 16 5.42 12.02 7.65
CA GLY A 16 5.95 12.22 9.01
C GLY A 16 5.45 11.19 10.03
N GLU A 17 4.34 10.51 9.75
CA GLU A 17 3.90 9.39 10.57
C GLU A 17 4.74 8.13 10.32
N ARG A 18 4.81 7.29 11.36
CA ARG A 18 5.55 6.02 11.32
C ARG A 18 4.58 4.88 11.08
N PHE A 19 5.01 3.93 10.26
CA PHE A 19 4.30 2.66 10.11
C PHE A 19 4.19 1.94 11.45
N ASN A 20 3.01 1.41 11.71
CA ASN A 20 2.77 0.46 12.78
C ASN A 20 2.29 -0.88 12.19
N LYS A 21 2.18 -1.90 13.04
CA LYS A 21 1.78 -3.24 12.62
C LYS A 21 0.42 -3.27 11.92
N ILE A 22 -0.57 -2.51 12.40
CA ILE A 22 -1.93 -2.49 11.84
C ILE A 22 -1.92 -1.95 10.40
N ILE A 23 -1.18 -0.85 10.17
CA ILE A 23 -1.05 -0.25 8.83
C ILE A 23 -0.38 -1.23 7.87
N VAL A 24 0.70 -1.89 8.31
CA VAL A 24 1.41 -2.86 7.48
C VAL A 24 0.52 -4.08 7.18
N ASP A 25 -0.21 -4.58 8.16
CA ASP A 25 -1.13 -5.71 7.99
C ASP A 25 -2.25 -5.37 7.01
N TYR A 26 -2.81 -4.15 7.07
CA TYR A 26 -3.81 -3.67 6.11
C TYR A 26 -3.26 -3.62 4.67
N LEU A 27 -2.04 -3.09 4.48
CA LEU A 27 -1.43 -3.02 3.14
C LEU A 27 -1.14 -4.42 2.56
N ARG A 28 -0.76 -5.38 3.41
CA ARG A 28 -0.60 -6.79 3.02
C ARG A 28 -1.94 -7.40 2.61
N PHE A 29 -3.00 -7.15 3.38
CA PHE A 29 -4.34 -7.58 3.04
C PHE A 29 -4.79 -7.01 1.68
N ALA A 30 -4.59 -5.71 1.43
CA ALA A 30 -4.97 -5.08 0.17
C ALA A 30 -4.24 -5.70 -1.03
N ARG A 31 -2.94 -6.00 -0.89
CA ARG A 31 -2.19 -6.76 -1.90
C ARG A 31 -2.80 -8.14 -2.15
N ASP A 32 -2.94 -8.94 -1.10
CA ASP A 32 -3.39 -10.32 -1.20
C ASP A 32 -4.84 -10.40 -1.75
N PHE A 33 -5.68 -9.42 -1.41
CA PHE A 33 -7.03 -9.27 -1.96
C PHE A 33 -6.99 -8.99 -3.46
N ASN A 34 -6.18 -8.03 -3.90
CA ASN A 34 -6.06 -7.66 -5.31
C ASN A 34 -5.50 -8.80 -6.17
N GLU A 35 -4.60 -9.63 -5.63
CA GLU A 35 -4.09 -10.82 -6.33
C GLU A 35 -5.14 -11.91 -6.47
N ARG A 36 -6.01 -12.07 -5.46
CA ARG A 36 -7.06 -13.11 -5.44
C ARG A 36 -8.28 -12.74 -6.30
N PHE A 37 -8.56 -11.46 -6.46
CA PHE A 37 -9.75 -10.98 -7.18
C PHE A 37 -9.39 -10.00 -8.30
N PRO A 38 -8.78 -10.47 -9.40
CA PRO A 38 -8.52 -9.63 -10.57
C PRO A 38 -9.82 -9.03 -11.11
N GLY A 39 -9.83 -7.73 -11.38
CA GLY A 39 -11.00 -6.95 -11.79
C GLY A 39 -11.83 -6.34 -10.66
N PHE A 40 -11.50 -6.64 -9.39
CA PHE A 40 -12.13 -6.05 -8.20
C PHE A 40 -11.10 -5.34 -7.30
N GLU A 41 -10.02 -4.85 -7.90
CA GLU A 41 -8.90 -4.32 -7.14
C GLU A 41 -9.28 -3.06 -6.36
N THR A 42 -8.82 -3.00 -5.13
CA THR A 42 -8.77 -1.76 -4.34
C THR A 42 -7.49 -1.03 -4.66
N ASP A 43 -7.56 0.29 -4.82
CA ASP A 43 -6.37 1.09 -5.12
C ASP A 43 -5.86 1.81 -3.86
N VAL A 44 -4.54 1.91 -3.73
CA VAL A 44 -3.91 2.60 -2.62
C VAL A 44 -3.01 3.68 -3.19
N HIS A 45 -3.48 4.93 -3.12
CA HIS A 45 -2.68 6.07 -3.55
C HIS A 45 -1.41 6.15 -2.70
N GLY A 46 -0.28 6.42 -3.35
CA GLY A 46 1.04 6.46 -2.70
C GLY A 46 1.72 5.10 -2.54
N LEU A 47 1.06 3.99 -2.91
CA LEU A 47 1.64 2.66 -2.95
C LEU A 47 2.10 2.33 -4.37
N VAL A 48 3.41 2.28 -4.59
CA VAL A 48 4.01 2.06 -5.91
C VAL A 48 3.97 0.58 -6.26
N LYS A 49 3.33 0.23 -7.37
CA LYS A 49 3.28 -1.14 -7.92
C LYS A 49 4.44 -1.33 -8.90
N ARG A 50 5.23 -2.38 -8.75
CA ARG A 50 6.26 -2.79 -9.72
C ARG A 50 6.11 -4.26 -10.04
N GLU A 51 6.30 -4.61 -11.30
CA GLU A 51 6.41 -6.00 -11.70
C GLU A 51 7.86 -6.46 -11.59
N VAL A 52 8.10 -7.47 -10.77
CA VAL A 52 9.42 -8.07 -10.57
C VAL A 52 9.25 -9.58 -10.73
N ASN A 53 9.93 -10.16 -11.73
CA ASN A 53 9.86 -11.60 -12.02
C ASN A 53 8.43 -12.14 -12.22
N GLY A 54 7.55 -11.37 -12.89
CA GLY A 54 6.16 -11.75 -13.12
C GLY A 54 5.25 -11.69 -11.89
N LYS A 55 5.73 -11.13 -10.77
CA LYS A 55 4.93 -10.84 -9.57
C LYS A 55 4.82 -9.35 -9.34
N ARG A 56 3.68 -8.92 -8.78
CA ARG A 56 3.44 -7.52 -8.41
C ARG A 56 3.98 -7.28 -7.00
N ASP A 57 5.10 -6.59 -6.90
CA ASP A 57 5.61 -6.06 -5.64
C ASP A 57 5.13 -4.63 -5.40
N TYR A 58 4.97 -4.29 -4.12
CA TYR A 58 4.42 -3.02 -3.67
C TYR A 58 5.43 -2.30 -2.77
N PHE A 59 5.67 -1.03 -3.05
CA PHE A 59 6.67 -0.22 -2.36
C PHE A 59 6.08 1.11 -1.88
N VAL A 60 6.62 1.63 -0.78
CA VAL A 60 6.31 2.98 -0.28
C VAL A 60 7.63 3.70 0.00
N ASP A 61 7.69 4.97 -0.39
CA ASP A 61 8.84 5.81 -0.09
C ASP A 61 8.86 6.19 1.40
N CYS A 62 9.98 5.88 2.05
CA CYS A 62 10.22 6.15 3.46
C CYS A 62 11.47 7.01 3.63
N VAL A 63 11.52 7.79 4.70
CA VAL A 63 12.75 8.49 5.12
C VAL A 63 13.70 7.45 5.70
N ARG A 64 14.95 7.45 5.22
CA ARG A 64 16.02 6.59 5.76
C ARG A 64 16.30 6.99 7.20
N GLN A 65 16.42 6.03 8.11
CA GLN A 65 16.97 6.30 9.44
C GLN A 65 18.50 6.32 9.33
N ASP A 66 19.10 7.39 9.83
CA ASP A 66 20.57 7.50 10.00
C ASP A 66 21.07 6.61 11.14
#